data_AF-A0A0R1KD43-F1
#
_entry.id   AF-A0A0R1KD43-F1
#
_cell.length_a   1.000
_cell.length_b   1.000
_cell.length_c   1.000
_cell.angle_alpha   90.00
_cell.angle_beta   90.00
_cell.angle_gamma   90.00
#
_symmetry.space_group_name_H-M   'P 1'
#
loop_
_entity.id
_entity.type
_entity.pdbx_description
1 polymer ?
#
loop_
_entity_poly.entity_id
_entity_poly.type
_entity_poly.pdbx_seq_one_letter_code
_entity_poly.pdbx_strand_id
1 'polypeptide(L)'
;MNKKLIGSLAMAGFAAISLSAVSNLTNVSAAGVATTGSSIVRIYNPQGSLVTNRALMPNTPWRVGKTKTINGVSMYQVATSEYVKASEVTYDANAGSSNSSNTSSSTSNRGVVIYANNAVVWDDRTGVVEPQTITGEFQMGKAITDGQYTFYQVSNHGWVEAGGDIVKTNMAPKNLQTDANFVPGNGYVNGMSIKELRDMLIDPYNCDPTILASIPDHNLLLSYGRAVGLKMTNLYYVSTILENDYPGVWTSRNSL
;
A
#
# COMPACT_ATOMS: atom_id res chain seq x y z
N MET A 1 40.04 -45.60 -42.60
CA MET A 1 40.63 -44.57 -41.71
C MET A 1 39.50 -43.73 -41.13
N ASN A 2 39.11 -43.98 -39.87
CA ASN A 2 38.11 -43.18 -39.17
C ASN A 2 38.82 -42.37 -38.07
N LYS A 3 39.09 -41.08 -38.32
CA LYS A 3 39.47 -40.13 -37.27
C LYS A 3 38.19 -39.48 -36.75
N LYS A 4 37.72 -39.88 -35.58
CA LYS A 4 36.75 -39.08 -34.81
C LYS A 4 37.54 -38.07 -34.00
N LEU A 5 37.47 -36.81 -34.40
CA LEU A 5 38.00 -35.68 -33.64
C LEU A 5 37.00 -35.27 -32.56
N ILE A 6 37.55 -34.97 -31.38
CA ILE A 6 36.91 -34.48 -30.15
C ILE A 6 36.44 -33.03 -30.35
N GLY A 7 35.33 -32.60 -29.71
CA GLY A 7 34.98 -31.18 -29.63
C GLY A 7 33.74 -30.86 -28.81
N SER A 8 33.93 -30.04 -27.77
CA SER A 8 33.00 -29.56 -26.74
C SER A 8 31.70 -28.90 -27.22
N LEU A 9 30.61 -29.06 -26.46
CA LEU A 9 29.45 -28.17 -26.54
C LEU A 9 29.58 -27.05 -25.50
N ALA A 10 29.88 -25.84 -25.99
CA ALA A 10 29.81 -24.61 -25.22
C ALA A 10 28.36 -24.14 -25.15
N MET A 11 27.91 -23.78 -23.94
CA MET A 11 26.69 -22.99 -23.71
C MET A 11 26.90 -21.57 -24.28
N ALA A 12 26.10 -21.18 -25.27
CA ALA A 12 26.06 -19.80 -25.76
C ALA A 12 24.63 -19.39 -26.14
N GLY A 13 24.14 -18.39 -25.40
CA GLY A 13 23.35 -17.23 -25.84
C GLY A 13 22.21 -17.44 -26.83
N PHE A 14 20.99 -17.14 -26.38
CA PHE A 14 19.86 -16.85 -27.26
C PHE A 14 20.23 -15.77 -28.31
N ALA A 15 19.74 -16.00 -29.53
CA ALA A 15 20.09 -15.33 -30.77
C ALA A 15 19.84 -13.82 -30.82
N ALA A 16 20.71 -13.12 -31.56
CA ALA A 16 20.51 -11.73 -31.99
C ALA A 16 19.35 -11.63 -32.98
N ILE A 17 18.34 -10.84 -32.64
CA ILE A 17 17.26 -10.42 -33.55
C ILE A 17 17.67 -9.07 -34.17
N SER A 18 17.60 -8.97 -35.49
CA SER A 18 17.88 -7.75 -36.27
C SER A 18 16.94 -6.59 -35.90
N LEU A 19 17.48 -5.45 -35.50
CA LEU A 19 16.73 -4.19 -35.30
C LEU A 19 16.52 -3.48 -36.64
N SER A 20 15.33 -3.62 -37.22
CA SER A 20 14.86 -2.78 -38.33
C SER A 20 13.45 -2.28 -38.05
N ALA A 21 13.36 -1.26 -37.18
CA ALA A 21 12.32 -0.23 -37.08
C ALA A 21 12.49 0.50 -35.73
N VAL A 22 13.31 1.55 -35.70
CA VAL A 22 13.29 2.50 -34.59
C VAL A 22 12.11 3.44 -34.82
N SER A 23 11.02 3.22 -34.09
CA SER A 23 9.97 4.22 -33.90
C SER A 23 9.89 4.52 -32.41
N ASN A 24 10.34 5.73 -32.05
CA ASN A 24 10.20 6.44 -30.77
C ASN A 24 9.90 5.58 -29.53
N LEU A 25 10.95 4.95 -28.99
CA LEU A 25 10.92 4.38 -27.66
C LEU A 25 11.38 5.42 -26.64
N THR A 26 10.45 6.22 -26.10
CA THR A 26 10.62 6.68 -24.71
C THR A 26 10.23 5.54 -23.77
N ASN A 27 10.94 4.42 -23.88
CA ASN A 27 10.86 3.35 -22.89
C ASN A 27 11.63 3.83 -21.66
N VAL A 28 10.95 4.61 -20.80
CA VAL A 28 11.33 4.61 -19.38
C VAL A 28 11.22 3.15 -18.96
N SER A 29 12.34 2.55 -18.61
CA SER A 29 12.39 1.22 -18.00
C SER A 29 11.56 1.26 -16.72
N ALA A 30 10.26 1.01 -16.83
CA ALA A 30 9.41 0.87 -15.68
C ALA A 30 9.89 -0.38 -14.95
N ALA A 31 10.42 -0.18 -13.74
CA ALA A 31 10.49 -1.21 -12.72
C ALA A 31 9.16 -2.00 -12.74
N GLY A 32 9.22 -3.30 -13.05
CA GLY A 32 8.03 -4.15 -13.01
C GLY A 32 7.45 -4.25 -11.60
N VAL A 33 6.33 -4.95 -11.45
CA VAL A 33 5.64 -5.11 -10.17
C VAL A 33 5.70 -6.57 -9.73
N ALA A 34 6.20 -6.81 -8.52
CA ALA A 34 6.15 -8.08 -7.83
C ALA A 34 4.96 -8.11 -6.87
N THR A 35 4.01 -9.01 -7.09
CA THR A 35 2.82 -9.16 -6.24
C THR A 35 2.95 -10.40 -5.36
N THR A 36 2.78 -10.23 -4.05
CA THR A 36 2.77 -11.35 -3.10
C THR A 36 1.47 -12.16 -3.21
N GLY A 37 1.54 -13.46 -2.91
CA GLY A 37 0.37 -14.34 -2.89
C GLY A 37 -0.49 -14.20 -1.63
N SER A 38 -1.25 -15.24 -1.28
CA SER A 38 -2.15 -15.26 -0.12
C SER A 38 -1.45 -15.39 1.25
N SER A 39 -0.12 -15.52 1.27
CA SER A 39 0.69 -15.66 2.48
C SER A 39 1.75 -14.55 2.56
N ILE A 40 2.28 -14.32 3.76
CA ILE A 40 3.40 -13.40 3.94
C ILE A 40 4.63 -13.86 3.17
N VAL A 41 5.44 -12.93 2.68
CA VAL A 41 6.70 -13.22 1.96
C VAL A 41 7.89 -12.72 2.78
N ARG A 42 8.90 -13.59 2.95
CA ARG A 42 10.08 -13.26 3.75
C ARG A 42 11.03 -12.34 2.99
N ILE A 43 11.66 -11.44 3.73
CA ILE A 43 12.59 -10.44 3.20
C ILE A 43 14.02 -10.84 3.53
N TYR A 44 14.93 -10.60 2.59
CA TYR A 44 16.35 -10.87 2.72
C TYR A 44 17.14 -9.58 2.45
N ASN A 45 18.24 -9.42 3.17
CA ASN A 45 19.17 -8.31 2.97
C ASN A 45 20.06 -8.56 1.72
N PRO A 46 20.91 -7.59 1.30
CA PRO A 46 21.73 -7.75 0.10
C PRO A 46 22.82 -8.85 0.20
N GLN A 47 23.08 -9.37 1.41
CA GLN A 47 23.99 -10.49 1.71
C GLN A 47 23.25 -11.84 1.74
N GLY A 48 21.92 -11.85 1.63
CA GLY A 48 21.10 -13.06 1.67
C GLY A 48 20.69 -13.51 3.07
N SER A 49 20.96 -12.72 4.11
CA SER A 49 20.48 -13.00 5.46
C SER A 49 19.01 -12.60 5.60
N LEU A 50 18.25 -13.40 6.36
CA LEU A 50 16.85 -13.13 6.65
C LEU A 50 16.70 -11.84 7.48
N VAL A 51 15.81 -10.95 7.05
CA VAL A 51 15.33 -9.82 7.85
C VAL A 51 14.24 -10.35 8.78
N THR A 52 14.47 -10.28 10.10
CA THR A 52 13.62 -10.94 11.11
C THR A 52 12.56 -10.02 11.72
N ASN A 53 12.70 -8.71 11.56
CA ASN A 53 11.81 -7.73 12.15
C ASN A 53 10.62 -7.34 11.26
N ARG A 54 10.52 -7.85 10.02
CA ARG A 54 9.36 -7.66 9.13
C ARG A 54 9.29 -8.65 7.97
N ALA A 55 8.12 -8.74 7.36
CA ALA A 55 7.82 -9.49 6.14
C ALA A 55 6.88 -8.67 5.24
N LEU A 56 6.72 -9.06 3.98
CA LEU A 56 5.70 -8.45 3.10
C LEU A 56 4.35 -9.08 3.38
N MET A 57 3.29 -8.25 3.45
CA MET A 57 1.93 -8.72 3.63
C MET A 57 1.41 -9.47 2.39
N PRO A 58 0.39 -10.33 2.54
CA PRO A 58 -0.27 -10.97 1.41
C PRO A 58 -0.87 -9.99 0.39
N ASN A 59 -0.96 -10.41 -0.88
CA ASN A 59 -1.63 -9.70 -1.97
C ASN A 59 -1.20 -8.23 -2.15
N THR A 60 0.07 -7.90 -1.92
CA THR A 60 0.62 -6.53 -2.04
C THR A 60 1.48 -6.40 -3.31
N PRO A 61 1.28 -5.37 -4.15
CA PRO A 61 2.03 -5.17 -5.39
C PRO A 61 3.20 -4.18 -5.22
N TRP A 62 4.41 -4.72 -5.15
CA TRP A 62 5.66 -3.97 -4.91
C TRP A 62 6.35 -3.59 -6.20
N ARG A 63 6.82 -2.35 -6.30
CA ARG A 63 7.69 -1.96 -7.41
C ARG A 63 9.06 -2.58 -7.26
N VAL A 64 9.54 -3.19 -8.34
CA VAL A 64 10.83 -3.88 -8.36
C VAL A 64 11.93 -2.92 -8.79
N GLY A 65 12.79 -2.53 -7.86
CA GLY A 65 13.93 -1.66 -8.19
C GLY A 65 14.95 -2.34 -9.11
N LYS A 66 15.44 -3.51 -8.69
CA LYS A 66 16.46 -4.31 -9.39
C LYS A 66 16.17 -5.79 -9.24
N THR A 67 16.63 -6.57 -10.20
CA THR A 67 16.73 -8.04 -10.07
C THR A 67 18.16 -8.42 -9.75
N LYS A 68 18.37 -9.32 -8.78
CA LYS A 68 19.70 -9.76 -8.35
C LYS A 68 19.71 -11.25 -8.00
N THR A 69 20.80 -11.94 -8.30
CA THR A 69 21.05 -13.28 -7.77
C THR A 69 21.79 -13.18 -6.44
N ILE A 70 21.22 -13.73 -5.37
CA ILE A 70 21.81 -13.77 -4.02
C ILE A 70 21.89 -15.24 -3.60
N ASN A 71 23.09 -15.73 -3.32
CA ASN A 71 23.35 -17.13 -2.96
C ASN A 71 22.73 -18.15 -3.94
N GLY A 72 22.82 -17.87 -5.25
CA GLY A 72 22.28 -18.71 -6.32
C GLY A 72 20.77 -18.60 -6.55
N VAL A 73 20.06 -17.76 -5.79
CA VAL A 73 18.61 -17.58 -5.92
C VAL A 73 18.28 -16.22 -6.57
N SER A 74 17.39 -16.22 -7.55
CA SER A 74 16.89 -14.98 -8.18
C SER A 74 15.97 -14.22 -7.24
N MET A 75 16.21 -12.92 -7.07
CA MET A 75 15.54 -12.07 -6.11
C MET A 75 15.13 -10.73 -6.73
N TYR A 76 14.01 -10.18 -6.26
CA TYR A 76 13.52 -8.85 -6.61
C TYR A 76 13.72 -7.88 -5.46
N GLN A 77 14.27 -6.71 -5.76
CA GLN A 77 14.42 -5.62 -4.79
C GLN A 77 13.10 -4.89 -4.58
N VAL A 78 12.61 -4.86 -3.34
CA VAL A 78 11.33 -4.22 -2.95
C VAL A 78 11.53 -2.97 -2.08
N ALA A 79 12.74 -2.77 -1.55
CA ALA A 79 13.20 -1.52 -0.92
C ALA A 79 14.74 -1.41 -0.99
N THR A 80 15.31 -0.29 -0.54
CA THR A 80 16.74 0.05 -0.70
C THR A 80 17.72 -1.07 -0.34
N SER A 81 17.42 -1.90 0.66
CA SER A 81 18.28 -3.03 1.05
C SER A 81 17.49 -4.32 1.29
N GLU A 82 16.41 -4.51 0.54
CA GLU A 82 15.48 -5.59 0.80
C GLU A 82 15.03 -6.29 -0.46
N TYR A 83 15.05 -7.61 -0.37
CA TYR A 83 14.89 -8.51 -1.48
C TYR A 83 13.94 -9.64 -1.11
N VAL A 84 13.13 -10.06 -2.07
CA VAL A 84 12.29 -11.25 -1.96
C VAL A 84 12.61 -12.24 -3.07
N LYS A 85 12.40 -13.53 -2.79
CA LYS A 85 12.64 -14.57 -3.79
C LYS A 85 11.66 -14.41 -4.93
N ALA A 86 12.16 -14.44 -6.16
CA ALA A 86 11.32 -14.35 -7.35
C ALA A 86 10.28 -15.49 -7.43
N SER A 87 10.57 -16.65 -6.82
CA SER A 87 9.66 -17.81 -6.77
C SER A 87 8.48 -17.65 -5.80
N GLU A 88 8.51 -16.66 -4.90
CA GLU A 88 7.48 -16.44 -3.88
C GLU A 88 6.48 -15.32 -4.27
N VAL A 89 6.63 -14.75 -5.46
CA VAL A 89 5.83 -13.63 -5.98
C VAL A 89 5.53 -13.82 -7.47
N THR A 90 4.49 -13.15 -7.96
CA THR A 90 4.23 -13.01 -9.41
C THR A 90 4.85 -11.71 -9.91
N TYR A 91 5.39 -11.68 -11.14
CA TYR A 91 6.02 -10.48 -11.71
C TYR A 91 5.28 -9.98 -12.97
N ASP A 92 4.81 -8.73 -12.96
CA ASP A 92 4.30 -8.01 -14.13
C ASP A 92 5.35 -7.00 -14.61
N ALA A 93 6.02 -7.32 -15.72
CA ALA A 93 7.00 -6.44 -16.37
C ALA A 93 6.38 -5.16 -16.98
N ASN A 94 5.07 -5.16 -17.24
CA ASN A 94 4.36 -4.09 -17.94
C ASN A 94 3.52 -3.23 -17.00
N ALA A 95 3.66 -3.37 -15.68
CA ALA A 95 2.84 -2.67 -14.69
C ALA A 95 2.89 -1.12 -14.84
N GLY A 96 4.04 -0.57 -15.23
CA GLY A 96 4.21 0.85 -15.54
C GLY A 96 3.98 1.24 -17.01
N SER A 97 3.84 0.27 -17.92
CA SER A 97 3.63 0.53 -19.34
C SER A 97 2.17 0.90 -19.59
N SER A 98 1.91 2.20 -19.71
CA SER A 98 0.67 2.69 -20.31
C SER A 98 0.78 2.47 -21.83
N ASN A 99 0.56 1.25 -22.30
CA ASN A 99 0.61 1.00 -23.75
C ASN A 99 -0.63 1.64 -24.38
N SER A 100 -0.47 2.84 -24.91
CA SER A 100 -1.51 3.57 -25.63
C SER A 100 -1.72 2.89 -26.98
N SER A 101 -2.61 1.89 -27.00
CA SER A 101 -3.31 1.49 -28.21
C SER A 101 -4.71 2.10 -28.07
N ASN A 102 -5.02 3.08 -28.92
CA ASN A 102 -6.28 3.82 -28.94
C ASN A 102 -7.51 2.93 -28.68
N THR A 103 -7.97 2.89 -27.44
CA THR A 103 -9.37 2.68 -27.05
C THR A 103 -9.51 3.24 -25.63
N SER A 104 -10.29 4.30 -25.50
CA SER A 104 -10.55 5.06 -24.29
C SER A 104 -10.74 4.21 -23.03
N SER A 105 -9.90 4.41 -22.01
CA SER A 105 -10.26 4.20 -20.60
C SER A 105 -9.22 4.85 -19.69
N SER A 106 -9.40 6.15 -19.46
CA SER A 106 -8.69 6.97 -18.47
C SER A 106 -8.97 6.54 -17.01
N THR A 107 -9.14 5.25 -16.74
CA THR A 107 -9.69 4.73 -15.47
C THR A 107 -8.72 3.87 -14.66
N SER A 108 -7.50 3.62 -15.15
CA SER A 108 -6.51 2.80 -14.43
C SER A 108 -5.38 3.65 -13.81
N ASN A 109 -5.09 3.45 -12.53
CA ASN A 109 -3.97 4.09 -11.82
C ASN A 109 -2.60 3.45 -12.11
N ARG A 110 -2.45 2.71 -13.22
CA ARG A 110 -1.17 2.13 -13.65
C ARG A 110 -0.08 3.19 -13.78
N GLY A 111 1.09 2.91 -13.21
CA GLY A 111 2.23 3.82 -13.16
C GLY A 111 2.17 4.88 -12.05
N VAL A 112 1.06 4.99 -11.31
CA VAL A 112 1.01 5.75 -10.07
C VAL A 112 1.62 4.90 -8.95
N VAL A 113 2.66 5.43 -8.33
CA VAL A 113 3.46 4.78 -7.29
C VAL A 113 3.12 5.43 -5.96
N ILE A 114 2.85 4.59 -4.96
CA ILE A 114 2.68 5.00 -3.57
C ILE A 114 4.00 4.77 -2.86
N TYR A 115 4.55 5.82 -2.25
CA TYR A 115 5.65 5.73 -1.31
C TYR A 115 5.05 5.72 0.08
N ALA A 116 5.16 4.58 0.77
CA ALA A 116 4.72 4.45 2.14
C ALA A 116 5.94 4.31 3.06
N ASN A 117 5.93 5.03 4.18
CA ASN A 117 6.94 4.94 5.21
C ASN A 117 6.27 4.82 6.58
N ASN A 118 6.33 3.63 7.18
CA ASN A 118 5.67 3.34 8.45
C ASN A 118 4.15 3.63 8.38
N ALA A 119 3.52 3.37 7.22
CA ALA A 119 2.12 3.68 7.00
C ALA A 119 1.23 2.60 7.61
N VAL A 120 0.20 3.05 8.33
CA VAL A 120 -0.85 2.19 8.87
C VAL A 120 -1.77 1.71 7.74
N VAL A 121 -2.12 0.43 7.75
CA VAL A 121 -2.97 -0.19 6.72
C VAL A 121 -4.32 -0.56 7.31
N TRP A 122 -5.37 -0.17 6.61
CA TRP A 122 -6.76 -0.47 6.91
C TRP A 122 -7.22 -1.65 6.06
N ASP A 123 -7.79 -2.68 6.68
CA ASP A 123 -8.43 -3.79 5.97
C ASP A 123 -9.92 -3.52 5.76
N ASP A 124 -10.33 -3.35 4.50
CA ASP A 124 -11.70 -3.02 4.12
C ASP A 124 -12.74 -4.12 4.37
N ARG A 125 -12.33 -5.33 4.76
CA ARG A 125 -13.26 -6.42 5.11
C ARG A 125 -13.52 -6.52 6.60
N THR A 126 -12.48 -6.30 7.40
CA THR A 126 -12.50 -6.59 8.84
C THR A 126 -12.57 -5.33 9.69
N GLY A 127 -12.27 -4.17 9.12
CA GLY A 127 -12.08 -2.95 9.91
C GLY A 127 -10.81 -2.98 10.74
N VAL A 128 -9.97 -4.02 10.61
CA VAL A 128 -8.73 -4.10 11.36
C VAL A 128 -7.76 -3.06 10.81
N VAL A 129 -7.22 -2.29 11.73
CA VAL A 129 -6.10 -1.41 11.47
C VAL A 129 -4.86 -2.17 11.90
N GLU A 130 -4.14 -2.71 10.92
CA GLU A 130 -3.06 -3.66 11.18
C GLU A 130 -1.93 -2.95 11.95
N PRO A 131 -1.47 -3.51 13.10
CA PRO A 131 -0.37 -2.95 13.87
C PRO A 131 0.98 -3.05 13.15
N GLN A 132 1.04 -3.75 12.03
CA GLN A 132 2.19 -3.85 11.13
C GLN A 132 2.09 -2.74 10.09
N THR A 133 2.94 -1.74 10.23
CA THR A 133 3.06 -0.67 9.26
C THR A 133 3.78 -1.16 8.01
N ILE A 134 3.41 -0.62 6.85
CA ILE A 134 4.11 -0.89 5.60
C ILE A 134 5.15 0.19 5.28
N THR A 135 6.26 -0.26 4.70
CA THR A 135 7.32 0.63 4.19
C THR A 135 7.80 0.11 2.84
N GLY A 136 7.74 0.96 1.81
CA GLY A 136 8.24 0.69 0.46
C GLY A 136 7.46 1.40 -0.64
N GLU A 137 7.65 0.90 -1.86
CA GLU A 137 7.02 1.44 -3.07
C GLU A 137 5.98 0.47 -3.63
N PHE A 138 4.75 0.94 -3.75
CA PHE A 138 3.61 0.12 -4.16
C PHE A 138 3.01 0.64 -5.46
N GLN A 139 2.56 -0.27 -6.31
CA GLN A 139 1.72 0.10 -7.45
C GLN A 139 0.30 0.38 -6.95
N MET A 140 -0.21 1.58 -7.19
CA MET A 140 -1.56 1.95 -6.79
C MET A 140 -2.61 1.11 -7.53
N GLY A 141 -3.56 0.57 -6.77
CA GLY A 141 -4.79 -0.02 -7.32
C GLY A 141 -5.85 1.06 -7.56
N LYS A 142 -6.58 1.41 -6.51
CA LYS A 142 -7.61 2.45 -6.48
C LYS A 142 -7.18 3.65 -5.64
N ALA A 143 -7.80 4.80 -5.90
CA ALA A 143 -7.74 5.98 -5.06
C ALA A 143 -9.17 6.48 -4.83
N ILE A 144 -9.52 6.74 -3.57
CA ILE A 144 -10.86 7.21 -3.17
C ILE A 144 -10.69 8.40 -2.23
N THR A 145 -11.53 9.41 -2.36
CA THR A 145 -11.63 10.53 -1.41
C THR A 145 -13.06 10.69 -0.91
N ASP A 146 -13.21 10.96 0.38
CA ASP A 146 -14.49 11.36 1.00
C ASP A 146 -14.70 12.89 0.97
N GLY A 147 -13.75 13.64 0.40
CA GLY A 147 -13.70 15.10 0.37
C GLY A 147 -12.77 15.70 1.44
N GLN A 148 -12.54 15.01 2.56
CA GLN A 148 -11.62 15.43 3.62
C GLN A 148 -10.29 14.67 3.56
N TYR A 149 -10.37 13.36 3.33
CA TYR A 149 -9.25 12.45 3.27
C TYR A 149 -9.18 11.74 1.93
N THR A 150 -8.00 11.26 1.57
CA THR A 150 -7.79 10.44 0.37
C THR A 150 -7.12 9.15 0.77
N PHE A 151 -7.61 8.03 0.26
CA PHE A 151 -7.10 6.69 0.54
C PHE A 151 -6.59 6.04 -0.74
N TYR A 152 -5.45 5.36 -0.62
CA TYR A 152 -4.82 4.63 -1.69
C TYR A 152 -4.80 3.14 -1.39
N GLN A 153 -5.25 2.34 -2.34
CA GLN A 153 -5.24 0.89 -2.22
C GLN A 153 -3.83 0.35 -2.49
N VAL A 154 -3.28 -0.37 -1.50
CA VAL A 154 -1.93 -0.96 -1.49
C VAL A 154 -1.94 -2.50 -1.47
N SER A 155 -3.12 -3.12 -1.34
CA SER A 155 -3.32 -4.57 -1.49
C SER A 155 -4.76 -4.85 -1.92
N ASN A 156 -5.16 -6.11 -2.06
CA ASN A 156 -6.55 -6.43 -2.44
C ASN A 156 -7.60 -5.81 -1.48
N HIS A 157 -7.27 -5.72 -0.19
CA HIS A 157 -8.15 -5.21 0.87
C HIS A 157 -7.50 -4.13 1.74
N GLY A 158 -6.23 -3.82 1.48
CA GLY A 158 -5.43 -2.90 2.28
C GLY A 158 -5.44 -1.50 1.68
N TRP A 159 -5.78 -0.53 2.52
CA TRP A 159 -5.81 0.89 2.19
C TRP A 159 -4.87 1.66 3.11
N VAL A 160 -4.18 2.65 2.55
CA VAL A 160 -3.43 3.64 3.31
C VAL A 160 -4.02 5.01 3.09
N GLU A 161 -4.01 5.82 4.12
CA GLU A 161 -4.39 7.23 4.02
C GLU A 161 -3.24 8.05 3.43
N ALA A 162 -3.55 8.92 2.48
CA ALA A 162 -2.61 9.92 1.95
C ALA A 162 -2.27 10.94 3.05
N GLY A 163 -0.99 11.26 3.23
CA GLY A 163 -0.62 12.19 4.30
C GLY A 163 0.86 12.51 4.33
N GLY A 164 1.18 13.79 4.16
CA GLY A 164 2.50 14.39 4.35
C GLY A 164 3.66 13.55 3.79
N ASP A 165 4.63 13.27 4.65
CA ASP A 165 5.82 12.47 4.33
C ASP A 165 5.63 10.95 4.53
N ILE A 166 4.51 10.51 5.11
CA ILE A 166 4.23 9.11 5.45
C ILE A 166 3.72 8.37 4.21
N VAL A 167 2.75 8.95 3.50
CA VAL A 167 2.16 8.38 2.30
C VAL A 167 2.04 9.45 1.23
N LYS A 168 2.82 9.30 0.16
CA LYS A 168 2.84 10.20 -0.99
C LYS A 168 2.87 9.43 -2.29
N THR A 169 2.60 10.11 -3.40
CA THR A 169 2.67 9.51 -4.73
C THR A 169 3.67 10.22 -5.64
N ASN A 170 4.17 9.52 -6.66
CA ASN A 170 5.02 10.13 -7.69
C ASN A 170 4.26 11.11 -8.60
N MET A 171 2.95 10.93 -8.72
CA MET A 171 2.03 11.78 -9.47
C MET A 171 0.61 11.63 -8.91
N ALA A 172 -0.28 12.56 -9.26
CA ALA A 172 -1.69 12.45 -8.87
C ALA A 172 -2.32 11.14 -9.39
N PRO A 173 -3.29 10.56 -8.66
CA PRO A 173 -4.07 9.45 -9.17
C PRO A 173 -4.72 9.81 -10.51
N LYS A 174 -4.66 8.88 -11.47
CA LYS A 174 -5.28 9.05 -12.79
C LYS A 174 -6.79 8.87 -12.72
N ASN A 175 -7.25 8.03 -11.79
CA ASN A 175 -8.65 7.78 -11.48
C ASN A 175 -8.85 7.89 -9.97
N LEU A 176 -9.16 9.12 -9.52
CA LEU A 176 -9.60 9.42 -8.17
C LEU A 176 -11.13 9.37 -8.13
N GLN A 177 -11.66 8.48 -7.29
CA GLN A 177 -13.10 8.35 -7.08
C GLN A 177 -13.52 9.17 -5.86
N THR A 178 -14.72 9.73 -5.89
CA THR A 178 -15.30 10.44 -4.75
C THR A 178 -16.42 9.62 -4.15
N ASP A 179 -16.31 9.33 -2.86
CA ASP A 179 -17.33 8.65 -2.06
C ASP A 179 -17.28 9.22 -0.64
N ALA A 180 -18.23 10.12 -0.35
CA ALA A 180 -18.35 10.79 0.94
C ALA A 180 -18.70 9.84 2.10
N ASN A 181 -18.96 8.56 1.85
CA ASN A 181 -19.22 7.58 2.90
C ASN A 181 -18.12 6.52 2.99
N PHE A 182 -17.01 6.72 2.28
CA PHE A 182 -15.93 5.75 2.26
C PHE A 182 -15.23 5.64 3.62
N VAL A 183 -15.33 4.46 4.23
CA VAL A 183 -14.53 4.07 5.40
C VAL A 183 -13.78 2.79 5.03
N PRO A 184 -12.43 2.81 5.00
CA PRO A 184 -11.66 1.61 4.86
C PRO A 184 -11.81 0.79 6.16
N GLY A 185 -12.75 -0.15 6.14
CA GLY A 185 -13.17 -0.94 7.30
C GLY A 185 -14.66 -1.33 7.31
N ASN A 186 -15.43 -0.85 6.33
CA ASN A 186 -16.82 -1.25 6.09
C ASN A 186 -17.74 -1.02 7.31
N GLY A 187 -17.60 0.15 7.95
CA GLY A 187 -18.44 0.57 9.08
C GLY A 187 -17.97 0.09 10.46
N TYR A 188 -16.84 -0.62 10.53
CA TYR A 188 -16.21 -1.05 11.77
C TYR A 188 -14.74 -0.68 11.78
N VAL A 189 -14.19 -0.46 12.97
CA VAL A 189 -12.76 -0.25 13.18
C VAL A 189 -12.31 -1.02 14.40
N ASN A 190 -11.42 -1.99 14.23
CA ASN A 190 -10.93 -2.89 15.27
C ASN A 190 -12.04 -3.49 16.16
N GLY A 191 -13.14 -3.90 15.53
CA GLY A 191 -14.29 -4.50 16.21
C GLY A 191 -15.24 -3.50 16.88
N MET A 192 -14.94 -2.20 16.85
CA MET A 192 -15.84 -1.16 17.34
C MET A 192 -16.78 -0.70 16.22
N SER A 193 -18.08 -0.80 16.47
CA SER A 193 -19.11 -0.21 15.61
C SER A 193 -19.25 1.30 15.86
N ILE A 194 -19.86 2.00 14.92
CA ILE A 194 -20.16 3.43 15.09
C ILE A 194 -21.04 3.71 16.31
N LYS A 195 -22.01 2.83 16.59
CA LYS A 195 -22.90 2.98 17.74
C LYS A 195 -22.11 2.88 19.04
N GLU A 196 -21.26 1.87 19.18
CA GLU A 196 -20.42 1.67 20.36
C GLU A 196 -19.42 2.81 20.55
N LEU A 197 -18.85 3.32 19.45
CA LEU A 197 -17.96 4.47 19.48
C LEU A 197 -18.68 5.74 19.98
N ARG A 198 -19.89 6.00 19.49
CA ARG A 198 -20.72 7.14 19.94
C ARG A 198 -21.09 7.00 21.42
N ASP A 199 -21.55 5.83 21.83
CA ASP A 199 -21.90 5.54 23.23
C ASP A 199 -20.70 5.77 24.14
N MET A 200 -19.52 5.24 23.76
CA MET A 200 -18.26 5.41 24.50
C MET A 200 -17.86 6.89 24.63
N LEU A 201 -17.93 7.66 23.53
CA LEU A 201 -17.55 9.09 23.55
C LEU A 201 -18.46 9.91 24.47
N ILE A 202 -19.75 9.56 24.55
CA ILE A 202 -20.69 10.20 25.49
C ILE A 202 -20.40 9.77 26.92
N ASP A 203 -20.27 8.47 27.17
CA ASP A 203 -20.03 7.89 28.49
C ASP A 203 -18.98 6.76 28.37
N PRO A 204 -17.79 6.90 29.00
CA PRO A 204 -17.44 7.81 30.10
C PRO A 204 -16.75 9.13 29.69
N TYR A 205 -16.61 9.44 28.40
CA TYR A 205 -15.73 10.53 27.96
C TYR A 205 -16.41 11.92 27.90
N ASN A 206 -17.71 12.03 28.14
CA ASN A 206 -18.46 13.29 28.24
C ASN A 206 -18.37 14.19 26.98
N CYS A 207 -18.32 13.61 25.77
CA CYS A 207 -18.57 14.38 24.53
C CYS A 207 -19.97 15.01 24.56
N ASP A 208 -20.11 16.17 23.92
CA ASP A 208 -21.43 16.79 23.74
C ASP A 208 -22.25 15.94 22.76
N PRO A 209 -23.37 15.34 23.19
CA PRO A 209 -24.15 14.44 22.33
C PRO A 209 -24.77 15.17 21.12
N THR A 210 -25.01 16.49 21.23
CA THR A 210 -25.56 17.30 20.14
C THR A 210 -24.50 17.55 19.07
N ILE A 211 -23.29 17.94 19.49
CA ILE A 211 -22.17 18.15 18.55
C ILE A 211 -21.76 16.82 17.94
N LEU A 212 -21.64 15.77 18.76
CA LEU A 212 -21.29 14.43 18.30
C LEU A 212 -22.28 13.92 17.24
N ALA A 213 -23.59 14.13 17.43
CA ALA A 213 -24.61 13.73 16.45
C ALA A 213 -24.48 14.44 15.09
N SER A 214 -23.82 15.60 15.03
CA SER A 214 -23.57 16.32 13.76
C SER A 214 -22.37 15.80 12.97
N ILE A 215 -21.49 15.01 13.61
CA ILE A 215 -20.30 14.45 12.98
C ILE A 215 -20.70 13.25 12.12
N PRO A 216 -20.33 13.19 10.82
CA PRO A 216 -20.59 12.03 9.98
C PRO A 216 -19.96 10.74 10.54
N ASP A 217 -20.68 9.62 10.44
CA ASP A 217 -20.25 8.32 10.97
C ASP A 217 -18.87 7.88 10.43
N HIS A 218 -18.63 8.12 9.14
CA HIS A 218 -17.36 7.76 8.50
C HIS A 218 -16.18 8.52 9.09
N ASN A 219 -16.35 9.81 9.39
CA ASN A 219 -15.30 10.63 9.98
C ASN A 219 -14.97 10.18 11.40
N LEU A 220 -15.99 9.81 12.19
CA LEU A 220 -15.79 9.35 13.55
C LEU A 220 -14.99 8.03 13.60
N LEU A 221 -15.35 7.07 12.74
CA LEU A 221 -14.63 5.80 12.61
C LEU A 221 -13.18 6.02 12.12
N LEU A 222 -12.97 6.92 11.16
CA LEU A 222 -11.64 7.27 10.67
C LEU A 222 -10.75 7.87 11.77
N SER A 223 -11.26 8.86 12.52
CA SER A 223 -10.53 9.47 13.64
C SER A 223 -10.19 8.43 14.72
N TYR A 224 -11.12 7.52 15.03
CA TYR A 224 -10.87 6.43 15.96
C TYR A 224 -9.78 5.47 15.45
N GLY A 225 -9.87 5.01 14.20
CA GLY A 225 -8.91 4.05 13.68
C GLY A 225 -7.50 4.60 13.50
N ARG A 226 -7.35 5.91 13.25
CA ARG A 226 -6.03 6.58 13.34
C ARG A 226 -5.40 6.43 14.72
N ALA A 227 -6.17 6.70 15.77
CA ALA A 227 -5.67 6.59 17.13
C ALA A 227 -5.28 5.14 17.47
N VAL A 228 -6.11 4.16 17.08
CA VAL A 228 -5.79 2.75 17.34
C VAL A 228 -4.59 2.28 16.51
N GLY A 229 -4.49 2.68 15.24
CA GLY A 229 -3.37 2.33 14.36
C GLY A 229 -2.01 2.82 14.85
N LEU A 230 -1.99 3.92 15.60
CA LEU A 230 -0.78 4.44 16.25
C LEU A 230 -0.43 3.71 17.57
N LYS A 231 -1.14 2.60 17.89
CA LYS A 231 -1.00 1.84 19.15
C LYS A 231 -1.15 2.72 20.39
N MET A 232 -1.90 3.81 20.26
CA MET A 232 -2.16 4.71 21.37
C MET A 232 -3.25 4.07 22.23
N THR A 233 -2.85 3.50 23.36
CA THR A 233 -3.74 2.84 24.31
C THR A 233 -4.62 3.82 25.10
N ASN A 234 -4.43 5.13 24.91
CA ASN A 234 -5.18 6.19 25.57
C ASN A 234 -6.02 6.99 24.56
N LEU A 235 -7.32 7.08 24.82
CA LEU A 235 -8.31 7.85 24.05
C LEU A 235 -8.08 9.38 24.12
N TYR A 236 -7.11 9.87 24.90
CA TYR A 236 -6.57 11.25 24.82
C TYR A 236 -6.20 11.68 23.39
N TYR A 237 -5.75 10.74 22.56
CA TYR A 237 -5.43 11.06 21.16
C TYR A 237 -6.67 11.08 20.27
N VAL A 238 -7.69 10.26 20.55
CA VAL A 238 -8.99 10.39 19.88
C VAL A 238 -9.60 11.75 20.23
N SER A 239 -9.49 12.21 21.47
CA SER A 239 -9.95 13.55 21.84
C SER A 239 -9.19 14.67 21.17
N THR A 240 -7.87 14.53 21.03
CA THR A 240 -7.04 15.51 20.30
C THR A 240 -7.38 15.55 18.81
N ILE A 241 -7.54 14.39 18.16
CA ILE A 241 -7.89 14.32 16.74
C ILE A 241 -9.30 14.90 16.53
N LEU A 242 -10.28 14.47 17.32
CA LEU A 242 -11.65 14.96 17.23
C LEU A 242 -11.78 16.45 17.54
N GLU A 243 -11.02 17.00 18.49
CA GLU A 243 -11.04 18.44 18.76
C GLU A 243 -10.39 19.25 17.63
N ASN A 244 -9.35 18.72 16.97
CA ASN A 244 -8.74 19.38 15.82
C ASN A 244 -9.67 19.37 14.59
N ASP A 245 -10.33 18.24 14.33
CA ASP A 245 -11.25 18.08 13.20
C ASP A 245 -12.62 18.74 13.48
N TYR A 246 -13.06 18.76 14.74
CA TYR A 246 -14.37 19.25 15.23
C TYR A 246 -14.22 20.02 16.56
N PRO A 247 -13.81 21.30 16.52
CA PRO A 247 -13.59 22.10 17.73
C PRO A 247 -14.83 22.21 18.61
N GLY A 248 -14.66 22.05 19.92
CA GLY A 248 -15.73 22.18 20.92
C GLY A 248 -16.57 20.92 21.16
N VAL A 249 -16.19 19.76 20.58
CA VAL A 249 -16.91 18.48 20.76
C VAL A 249 -16.88 17.97 22.21
N TRP A 250 -15.98 18.48 23.05
CA TRP A 250 -15.84 18.12 24.46
C TRP A 250 -16.56 19.13 25.37
N THR A 251 -17.52 18.66 26.19
CA THR A 251 -18.36 19.52 27.06
C THR A 251 -17.61 20.19 28.22
N SER A 252 -16.41 19.70 28.53
CA SER A 252 -15.50 20.32 29.49
C SER A 252 -14.07 20.03 29.06
N ARG A 253 -13.15 20.98 29.27
CA ARG A 253 -11.71 20.69 29.27
C ARG A 253 -11.37 19.81 30.49
N ASN A 254 -11.99 18.64 30.60
CA ASN A 254 -11.39 17.60 31.42
C ASN A 254 -10.25 17.05 30.57
N SER A 255 -9.09 17.68 30.79
CA SER A 255 -7.78 17.09 30.56
C SER A 255 -7.82 15.62 30.96
N LEU A 256 -7.96 14.74 29.96
CA LEU A 256 -7.42 13.38 30.04
C LEU A 256 -5.90 13.46 30.22
#